data_AF-A0A3C1KZX8-F1
#
_entry.id   AF-A0A3C1KZX8-F1
#
_cell.length_a   1.000
_cell.length_b   1.000
_cell.length_c   1.000
_cell.angle_alpha   90.00
_cell.angle_beta   90.00
_cell.angle_gamma   90.00
#
_symmetry.space_group_name_H-M   'P 1'
#
loop_
_entity.id
_entity.type
_entity.pdbx_description
1 polymer ?
#
loop_
_entity_poly.entity_id
_entity_poly.type
_entity_poly.pdbx_seq_one_letter_code
_entity_poly.pdbx_strand_id
1 'polypeptide(L)'
;GRLSRTERRKRVEEILDAVGLIEHMHHRPNELSGGQRQRVAIARALVTKPRIVMADEPTANLDSVTGHQIIDVMKHLNEHDGTTFIFSTHDPNVMNQAGRSIELVDGKIVSGTSQGSVASATTSDA
;
A
#
# COMPACT_ATOMS: atom_id res chain seq x y z
N GLY A 1 -10.11 21.77 5.92
CA GLY A 1 -11.40 22.41 5.58
C GLY A 1 -12.40 21.36 5.14
N ARG A 2 -13.71 21.65 5.24
CA ARG A 2 -14.77 20.71 4.81
C ARG A 2 -14.83 20.71 3.29
N LEU A 3 -14.46 19.58 2.65
CA LEU A 3 -14.55 19.43 1.19
C LEU A 3 -15.99 19.61 0.71
N SER A 4 -16.18 20.32 -0.40
CA SER A 4 -17.44 20.42 -1.14
C SER A 4 -17.87 19.05 -1.68
N ARG A 5 -19.14 18.93 -2.08
CA ARG A 5 -19.66 17.68 -2.66
C ARG A 5 -18.90 17.27 -3.93
N THR A 6 -18.56 18.25 -4.77
CA THR A 6 -17.82 18.04 -6.03
C THR A 6 -16.38 17.58 -5.74
N GLU A 7 -15.68 18.22 -4.81
CA GLU A 7 -14.31 17.81 -4.44
C GLU A 7 -14.29 16.41 -3.81
N ARG A 8 -15.27 16.07 -2.97
CA ARG A 8 -15.40 14.71 -2.42
C ARG A 8 -15.61 13.69 -3.52
N ARG A 9 -16.48 14.01 -4.49
CA ARG A 9 -16.79 13.12 -5.60
C ARG A 9 -15.54 12.85 -6.43
N LYS A 10 -14.85 13.91 -6.86
CA LYS A 10 -13.60 13.83 -7.61
C LYS A 10 -12.57 12.97 -6.89
N ARG A 11 -12.37 13.19 -5.59
CA ARG A 11 -11.41 12.44 -4.79
C ARG A 11 -11.77 10.95 -4.64
N VAL A 12 -13.07 10.63 -4.59
CA VAL A 12 -13.54 9.24 -4.59
C VAL A 12 -13.31 8.60 -5.96
N GLU A 13 -13.57 9.30 -7.05
CA GLU A 13 -13.32 8.80 -8.41
C GLU A 13 -11.82 8.53 -8.63
N GLU A 14 -10.95 9.48 -8.28
CA GLU A 14 -9.49 9.33 -8.38
C GLU A 14 -8.98 8.09 -7.63
N ILE A 15 -9.42 7.88 -6.37
CA ILE A 15 -8.94 6.73 -5.60
C ILE A 15 -9.55 5.41 -6.09
N LEU A 16 -10.81 5.41 -6.55
CA LEU A 16 -11.43 4.22 -7.11
C LEU A 16 -10.77 3.82 -8.42
N ASP A 17 -10.38 4.78 -9.25
CA ASP A 17 -9.62 4.54 -10.47
C ASP A 17 -8.24 3.96 -10.16
N ALA A 18 -7.51 4.55 -9.21
CA ALA A 18 -6.21 4.06 -8.76
C ALA A 18 -6.25 2.60 -8.27
N VAL A 19 -7.34 2.17 -7.63
CA VAL A 19 -7.51 0.76 -7.21
C VAL A 19 -8.28 -0.10 -8.22
N GLY A 20 -8.54 0.37 -9.44
CA GLY A 20 -9.20 -0.40 -10.50
C GLY A 20 -10.67 -0.74 -10.22
N LEU A 21 -11.40 0.16 -9.55
CA LEU A 21 -12.80 0.01 -9.15
C LEU A 21 -13.73 1.10 -9.70
N ILE A 22 -13.29 1.92 -10.65
CA ILE A 22 -14.11 3.02 -11.19
C ILE A 22 -15.44 2.52 -11.78
N GLU A 23 -15.40 1.43 -12.55
CA GLU A 23 -16.57 0.75 -13.13
C GLU A 23 -17.54 0.21 -12.07
N HIS A 24 -17.10 0.06 -10.82
CA HIS A 24 -17.85 -0.52 -9.71
C HIS A 24 -18.32 0.52 -8.69
N MET A 25 -18.17 1.81 -8.99
CA MET A 25 -18.47 2.91 -8.07
C MET A 25 -19.89 2.88 -7.47
N HIS A 26 -20.86 2.33 -8.20
CA HIS A 26 -22.26 2.28 -7.78
C HIS A 26 -22.71 0.92 -7.23
N HIS A 27 -21.82 -0.08 -7.24
CA HIS A 27 -22.12 -1.39 -6.69
C HIS A 27 -22.17 -1.35 -5.15
N ARG A 28 -23.12 -2.09 -4.59
CA ARG A 28 -23.28 -2.34 -3.17
C ARG A 28 -22.30 -3.43 -2.70
N PRO A 29 -21.96 -3.50 -1.40
CA PRO A 29 -21.00 -4.47 -0.89
C PRO A 29 -21.28 -5.94 -1.24
N ASN A 30 -22.56 -6.32 -1.37
CA ASN A 30 -22.99 -7.67 -1.73
C ASN A 30 -22.90 -7.97 -3.24
N GLU A 31 -22.68 -6.96 -4.09
CA GLU A 31 -22.48 -7.09 -5.54
C GLU A 31 -20.99 -7.19 -5.90
N LEU A 32 -20.10 -6.96 -4.94
CA LEU A 32 -18.65 -6.98 -5.13
C LEU A 32 -18.07 -8.36 -4.79
N SER A 33 -17.07 -8.79 -5.56
CA SER A 33 -16.23 -9.95 -5.23
C SER A 33 -15.40 -9.72 -3.96
N GLY A 34 -14.80 -10.78 -3.40
CA GLY A 34 -13.91 -10.68 -2.24
C GLY A 34 -12.77 -9.68 -2.45
N GLY A 35 -12.05 -9.81 -3.57
CA GLY A 35 -10.95 -8.90 -3.91
C GLY A 35 -11.42 -7.47 -4.19
N GLN A 36 -12.59 -7.29 -4.80
CA GLN A 36 -13.17 -5.94 -4.96
C GLN A 36 -13.49 -5.29 -3.60
N ARG A 37 -14.05 -6.04 -2.64
CA ARG A 37 -14.29 -5.53 -1.28
C ARG A 37 -12.99 -5.14 -0.57
N GLN A 38 -11.92 -5.91 -0.75
CA GLN A 38 -10.60 -5.56 -0.21
C GLN A 38 -10.07 -4.26 -0.82
N ARG A 39 -10.20 -4.08 -2.13
CA ARG A 39 -9.83 -2.83 -2.81
C ARG A 39 -10.67 -1.63 -2.37
N VAL A 40 -11.96 -1.81 -2.07
CA VAL A 40 -12.77 -0.76 -1.43
C VAL A 40 -12.24 -0.41 -0.04
N ALA A 41 -11.82 -1.39 0.76
CA ALA A 41 -11.24 -1.15 2.08
C ALA A 41 -9.92 -0.35 1.99
N ILE A 42 -9.07 -0.68 1.02
CA ILE A 42 -7.83 0.05 0.70
C ILE A 42 -8.17 1.48 0.28
N ALA A 43 -9.06 1.68 -0.70
CA ALA A 43 -9.47 3.00 -1.16
C ALA A 43 -10.01 3.86 -0.02
N ARG A 44 -10.83 3.28 0.88
CA ARG A 44 -11.35 3.97 2.07
C ARG A 44 -10.24 4.41 3.03
N ALA A 45 -9.19 3.62 3.20
CA ALA A 45 -8.05 4.00 4.05
C ALA A 45 -7.23 5.14 3.42
N LEU A 46 -7.08 5.12 2.09
CA LEU A 46 -6.24 6.07 1.35
C LEU A 46 -6.95 7.38 1.01
N VAL A 47 -8.29 7.37 0.89
CA VAL A 47 -9.05 8.54 0.43
C VAL A 47 -8.83 9.76 1.31
N THR A 48 -8.44 9.62 2.58
CA THR A 48 -8.16 10.76 3.47
C THR A 48 -6.75 11.34 3.33
N LYS A 49 -5.90 10.79 2.45
CA LYS A 49 -4.46 11.13 2.33
C LYS A 49 -3.78 11.05 3.70
N PRO A 50 -3.82 9.88 4.36
CA PRO A 50 -3.22 9.71 5.66
C PRO A 50 -1.70 9.86 5.59
N ARG A 51 -1.06 10.32 6.67
CA ARG A 51 0.41 10.33 6.75
C ARG A 51 0.99 8.94 6.99
N ILE A 52 0.21 8.05 7.60
CA ILE A 52 0.62 6.68 7.95
C ILE A 52 -0.54 5.73 7.67
N VAL A 53 -0.25 4.60 7.04
CA VAL A 53 -1.17 3.48 6.85
C VAL A 53 -0.54 2.23 7.45
N MET A 54 -1.27 1.57 8.34
CA MET A 54 -0.92 0.25 8.85
C MET A 54 -1.87 -0.77 8.24
N ALA A 55 -1.34 -1.84 7.65
CA ALA A 55 -2.14 -2.89 7.04
C ALA A 55 -1.66 -4.28 7.45
N ASP A 56 -2.59 -5.17 7.76
CA ASP A 56 -2.29 -6.57 8.00
C ASP A 56 -2.64 -7.36 6.73
N GLU A 57 -1.63 -7.96 6.10
CA GLU A 57 -1.76 -8.76 4.88
C GLU A 57 -2.63 -8.08 3.77
N PRO A 58 -2.24 -6.87 3.31
CA PRO A 58 -3.08 -6.01 2.46
C PRO A 58 -3.46 -6.62 1.11
N THR A 59 -2.83 -7.71 0.69
CA THR A 59 -3.04 -8.37 -0.61
C THR A 59 -3.60 -9.80 -0.50
N ALA A 60 -3.84 -10.33 0.71
CA ALA A 60 -4.12 -11.77 0.88
C ALA A 60 -5.37 -12.32 0.18
N ASN A 61 -6.41 -11.51 -0.10
CA ASN A 61 -7.58 -11.96 -0.90
C ASN A 61 -7.58 -11.41 -2.33
N LEU A 62 -6.40 -11.01 -2.84
CA LEU A 62 -6.22 -10.56 -4.21
C LEU A 62 -5.48 -11.62 -5.02
N ASP A 63 -5.82 -11.76 -6.30
CA ASP A 63 -4.96 -12.48 -7.23
C ASP A 63 -3.60 -11.77 -7.37
N SER A 64 -2.60 -12.48 -7.88
CA SER A 64 -1.24 -11.95 -7.98
C SER A 64 -1.18 -10.63 -8.75
N VAL A 65 -1.85 -10.50 -9.88
CA VAL A 65 -1.82 -9.29 -10.72
C VAL A 65 -2.42 -8.11 -9.96
N THR A 66 -3.61 -8.29 -9.40
CA THR A 66 -4.28 -7.25 -8.60
C THR A 66 -3.49 -6.89 -7.34
N GLY A 67 -2.86 -7.87 -6.70
CA GLY A 67 -2.00 -7.65 -5.53
C GLY A 67 -0.83 -6.73 -5.87
N HIS A 68 -0.12 -7.00 -6.97
CA HIS A 68 0.99 -6.14 -7.44
C HIS A 68 0.53 -4.71 -7.73
N GLN A 69 -0.62 -4.54 -8.41
CA GLN A 69 -1.18 -3.20 -8.68
C GLN A 69 -1.42 -2.40 -7.40
N ILE A 70 -1.91 -3.05 -6.34
CA ILE A 70 -2.12 -2.39 -5.04
C ILE A 70 -0.78 -1.97 -4.41
N ILE A 71 0.25 -2.82 -4.50
CA ILE A 71 1.59 -2.46 -4.01
C ILE A 71 2.17 -1.28 -4.81
N ASP A 72 1.96 -1.22 -6.12
CA ASP A 72 2.39 -0.10 -6.96
C ASP A 72 1.69 1.21 -6.56
N VAL A 73 0.38 1.16 -6.25
CA VAL A 73 -0.35 2.32 -5.71
C VAL A 73 0.22 2.76 -4.37
N MET A 74 0.50 1.82 -3.45
CA MET A 74 1.10 2.15 -2.16
C MET A 74 2.49 2.77 -2.32
N LYS A 75 3.31 2.25 -3.22
CA LYS A 75 4.64 2.77 -3.53
C LYS A 75 4.56 4.18 -4.12
N HIS A 76 3.66 4.40 -5.07
CA HIS A 76 3.43 5.74 -5.63
C HIS A 76 3.02 6.75 -4.56
N LEU A 77 2.10 6.39 -3.66
CA LEU A 77 1.68 7.26 -2.56
C LEU A 77 2.78 7.48 -1.51
N ASN A 78 3.69 6.52 -1.35
CA ASN A 78 4.87 6.69 -0.51
C ASN A 78 5.83 7.72 -1.11
N GLU A 79 6.17 7.56 -2.39
CA GLU A 79 7.16 8.37 -3.10
C GLU A 79 6.67 9.80 -3.38
N HIS A 80 5.41 9.97 -3.75
CA HIS A 80 4.87 11.27 -4.19
C HIS A 80 4.08 12.01 -3.11
N ASP A 81 3.32 11.30 -2.28
CA ASP A 81 2.46 11.90 -1.26
C ASP A 81 3.09 11.86 0.15
N GLY A 82 4.24 11.18 0.31
CA GLY A 82 4.92 11.03 1.60
C GLY A 82 4.18 10.15 2.60
N THR A 83 3.26 9.30 2.12
CA THR A 83 2.51 8.38 2.98
C THR A 83 3.41 7.25 3.46
N THR A 84 3.57 7.08 4.77
CA THR A 84 4.33 5.96 5.33
C THR A 84 3.45 4.71 5.38
N PHE A 85 3.92 3.61 4.81
CA PHE A 85 3.24 2.31 4.88
C PHE A 85 4.00 1.36 5.80
N ILE A 86 3.26 0.74 6.72
CA ILE A 86 3.74 -0.36 7.56
C ILE A 86 2.78 -1.52 7.33
N PHE A 87 3.30 -2.66 6.88
CA PHE A 87 2.47 -3.82 6.64
C PHE A 87 3.18 -5.12 7.00
N SER A 88 2.38 -6.11 7.44
CA SER A 88 2.79 -7.51 7.54
C SER A 88 2.49 -8.22 6.23
N THR A 89 3.40 -9.07 5.79
CA THR A 89 3.16 -9.99 4.68
C THR A 89 4.05 -11.23 4.79
N HIS A 90 3.56 -12.34 4.24
CA HIS A 90 4.35 -13.55 3.99
C HIS A 90 4.79 -13.68 2.52
N ASP A 91 4.43 -12.73 1.64
CA ASP A 91 4.82 -12.75 0.22
C ASP A 91 6.18 -12.08 0.01
N PRO A 92 7.23 -12.83 -0.41
CA PRO A 92 8.55 -12.27 -0.67
C PRO A 92 8.57 -11.20 -1.76
N ASN A 93 7.67 -11.27 -2.75
CA ASN A 93 7.60 -10.27 -3.82
C ASN A 93 7.16 -8.91 -3.27
N VAL A 94 6.20 -8.93 -2.34
CA VAL A 94 5.74 -7.72 -1.65
C VAL A 94 6.82 -7.20 -0.71
N MET A 95 7.49 -8.08 0.04
CA MET A 95 8.62 -7.70 0.90
C MET A 95 9.74 -6.99 0.12
N ASN A 96 10.06 -7.45 -1.08
CA ASN A 96 11.12 -6.88 -1.91
C ASN A 96 10.82 -5.46 -2.42
N GLN A 97 9.55 -5.04 -2.41
CA GLN A 97 9.15 -3.67 -2.77
C GLN A 97 9.25 -2.70 -1.60
N ALA A 98 9.42 -3.19 -0.36
CA ALA A 98 9.55 -2.35 0.81
C ALA A 98 10.98 -1.79 0.94
N GLY A 99 11.10 -0.51 1.30
CA GLY A 99 12.40 0.10 1.58
C GLY A 99 13.09 -0.47 2.83
N ARG A 100 12.33 -1.10 3.74
CA ARG A 100 12.84 -1.79 4.92
C ARG A 100 11.96 -2.99 5.23
N SER A 101 12.56 -4.11 5.60
CA SER A 101 11.86 -5.28 6.14
C SER A 101 12.38 -5.64 7.53
N ILE A 102 11.51 -6.21 8.36
CA ILE A 102 11.83 -6.73 9.68
C ILE A 102 11.21 -8.11 9.78
N GLU A 103 11.99 -9.10 10.19
CA GLU A 103 11.51 -10.44 10.46
C GLU A 103 11.21 -10.59 11.94
N LEU A 104 9.98 -11.03 12.23
CA LEU A 104 9.48 -11.28 13.59
C LEU A 104 9.25 -12.79 13.75
N VAL A 105 9.88 -13.39 14.76
CA VAL A 105 9.68 -14.78 15.16
C VAL A 105 9.43 -14.83 16.66
N ASP A 106 8.35 -15.48 17.08
CA ASP A 106 7.93 -15.59 18.49
C ASP A 106 7.91 -14.25 19.24
N GLY A 107 7.43 -13.20 18.56
CA GLY A 107 7.35 -11.85 19.13
C GLY A 107 8.68 -11.12 19.26
N LYS A 108 9.78 -11.67 18.72
CA LYS A 108 11.12 -11.07 18.73
C LYS A 108 11.54 -10.69 17.32
N ILE A 109 12.21 -9.55 17.20
CA ILE A 109 12.89 -9.16 15.96
C ILE A 109 14.14 -10.03 15.84
N VAL A 110 14.20 -10.85 14.78
CA VAL A 110 15.34 -11.76 14.55
C VAL A 110 16.24 -11.27 13.42
N SER A 111 15.71 -10.55 12.44
CA SER A 111 16.47 -9.97 11.34
C SER A 111 15.78 -8.72 10.78
N GLY A 112 16.49 -7.98 9.93
CA GLY A 112 15.91 -6.89 9.18
C GLY A 112 16.80 -6.45 8.03
N THR A 113 16.20 -5.95 6.97
CA THR A 113 16.92 -5.39 5.82
C THR A 113 16.52 -3.94 5.60
N SER A 114 17.43 -3.11 5.13
CA SER A 114 17.14 -1.78 4.61
C SER A 114 17.65 -1.70 3.18
N GLN A 115 16.74 -1.54 2.23
CA GLN A 115 17.11 -1.18 0.86
C GLN A 115 17.41 0.32 0.83
N GLY A 116 18.63 0.68 1.22
CA GLY A 116 19.17 2.03 1.19
C GLY A 116 20.67 1.99 0.95
N SER A 117 21.10 2.60 -0.16
CA SER A 117 22.47 2.64 -0.70
C SER A 117 23.56 2.66 0.38
N VAL A 118 24.34 1.58 0.46
CA VAL A 118 25.68 1.65 1.04
C VAL A 118 26.53 2.34 -0.02
N ALA A 119 26.66 3.67 0.06
CA ALA A 119 27.84 4.31 -0.49
C ALA A 119 29.02 3.71 0.28
N SER A 120 29.67 2.72 -0.32
CA SER A 120 30.89 2.13 0.19
C SER A 120 31.91 3.26 0.33
N ALA A 121 32.14 3.72 1.55
CA ALA A 121 33.33 4.47 1.87
C ALA A 121 34.50 3.52 1.62
N THR A 122 35.17 3.68 0.47
CA THR A 122 36.49 3.13 0.24
C THR A 122 37.43 3.75 1.26
N THR A 123 37.71 3.03 2.35
CA THR A 123 38.94 3.21 3.12
C THR A 123 40.10 2.81 2.21
N SER A 124 40.68 3.83 1.59
CA SER A 124 42.02 3.81 1.02
C SER A 124 42.99 3.83 2.19
N ASP A 125 43.47 2.66 2.61
CA ASP A 125 44.65 2.57 3.46
C ASP A 125 45.88 3.01 2.65
N ALA A 126 46.62 3.96 3.21
CA ALA A 126 47.98 4.34 2.83
C ALA A 126 48.95 3.83 3.91
#